data_AF-A0A7Y9IZT1-F1
#
_entry.id   AF-A0A7Y9IZT1-F1
#
_cell.length_a   1.000
_cell.length_b   1.000
_cell.length_c   1.000
_cell.angle_alpha   90.00
_cell.angle_beta   90.00
_cell.angle_gamma   90.00
#
_symmetry.space_group_name_H-M   'P 1'
#
loop_
_entity.id
_entity.type
_entity.pdbx_description
1 polymer ?
#
loop_
_entity_poly.entity_id
_entity_poly.type
_entity_poly.pdbx_seq_one_letter_code
_entity_poly.pdbx_strand_id
1 'polypeptide(L)'
;MRTQIHTSPSTRLFNPCAIDAAATLARHAERRLVAARRIGDAPDVLAAIEAAFGRVVTQREAWLGEDAYAATLSAFKRDFGMSVLDSWDTLCHWPLSRATQVLHYLNGRYAEALGRTPDAC
;
A
#
# COMPACT_ATOMS: atom_id res chain seq x y z
N MET A 1 -59.47 -32.63 33.88
CA MET A 1 -58.80 -31.31 33.98
C MET A 1 -57.83 -31.19 32.82
N ARG A 2 -58.08 -30.29 31.86
CA ARG A 2 -57.29 -30.09 30.63
C ARG A 2 -56.61 -28.73 30.75
N THR A 3 -55.30 -28.68 30.93
CA THR A 3 -54.52 -27.44 31.02
C THR A 3 -54.08 -27.04 29.61
N GLN A 4 -54.64 -25.96 29.07
CA GLN A 4 -54.18 -25.37 27.81
C GLN A 4 -52.97 -24.48 28.09
N ILE A 5 -51.84 -24.78 27.45
CA ILE A 5 -50.66 -23.91 27.44
C ILE A 5 -50.80 -22.99 26.23
N HIS A 6 -51.14 -21.73 26.47
CA HIS A 6 -51.09 -20.67 25.47
C HIS A 6 -49.62 -20.33 25.18
N THR A 7 -49.13 -20.72 24.01
CA THR A 7 -47.87 -20.23 23.44
C THR A 7 -48.12 -18.87 22.77
N SER A 8 -47.74 -17.78 23.44
CA SER A 8 -47.60 -16.47 22.80
C SER A 8 -46.38 -16.47 21.87
N PRO A 9 -46.51 -16.06 20.60
CA PRO A 9 -45.35 -15.78 19.77
C PRO A 9 -44.79 -14.41 20.15
N SER A 10 -43.74 -14.39 20.97
CA SER A 10 -42.91 -13.19 21.15
C SER A 10 -42.22 -12.89 19.82
N THR A 11 -42.82 -11.99 19.04
CA THR A 11 -42.20 -11.33 17.90
C THR A 11 -40.94 -10.64 18.41
N ARG A 12 -39.77 -11.21 18.13
CA ARG A 12 -38.50 -10.50 18.29
C ARG A 12 -38.57 -9.29 17.35
N LEU A 13 -38.79 -8.12 17.94
CA LEU A 13 -38.63 -6.83 17.28
C LEU A 13 -37.21 -6.80 16.71
N PHE A 14 -37.08 -7.09 15.42
CA PHE A 14 -35.89 -6.80 14.64
C PHE A 14 -35.71 -5.28 14.70
N ASN A 15 -34.73 -4.82 15.48
CA ASN A 15 -34.41 -3.41 15.59
C ASN A 15 -33.42 -3.05 14.46
N PRO A 16 -33.88 -2.39 13.38
CA PRO A 16 -33.02 -2.08 12.22
C PRO A 16 -31.80 -1.22 12.61
N CYS A 17 -31.92 -0.37 13.64
CA CYS A 17 -30.81 0.45 14.14
C CYS A 17 -29.62 -0.39 14.66
N ALA A 18 -29.86 -1.58 15.20
CA ALA A 18 -28.80 -2.45 15.70
C ALA A 18 -28.01 -3.13 14.56
N ILE A 19 -28.67 -3.41 13.44
CA ILE A 19 -28.05 -3.97 12.24
C ILE A 19 -27.17 -2.93 11.55
N ASP A 20 -27.64 -1.68 11.46
CA ASP A 20 -26.86 -0.58 10.88
C ASP A 20 -25.62 -0.22 11.72
N ALA A 21 -25.72 -0.30 13.05
CA ALA A 21 -24.59 -0.11 13.96
C ALA A 21 -23.55 -1.24 13.78
N ALA A 22 -23.99 -2.50 13.71
CA ALA A 22 -23.10 -3.64 13.51
C ALA A 22 -22.40 -3.59 12.14
N ALA A 23 -23.13 -3.25 11.07
CA ALA A 23 -22.55 -3.08 9.74
C ALA A 23 -21.54 -1.92 9.68
N THR A 24 -21.79 -0.85 10.41
CA THR A 24 -20.88 0.30 10.48
C THR A 24 -19.60 -0.03 11.25
N LEU A 25 -19.70 -0.76 12.35
CA LEU A 25 -18.55 -1.27 13.10
C LEU A 25 -17.73 -2.27 12.28
N ALA A 26 -18.38 -3.19 11.55
CA ALA A 26 -17.71 -4.12 10.66
C ALA A 26 -16.91 -3.40 9.57
N ARG A 27 -17.52 -2.42 8.88
CA ARG A 27 -16.83 -1.57 7.90
C ARG A 27 -15.69 -0.75 8.51
N HIS A 28 -15.83 -0.32 9.77
CA HIS A 28 -14.77 0.40 10.47
C HIS A 28 -13.60 -0.52 10.84
N ALA A 29 -13.89 -1.72 11.35
CA ALA A 29 -12.89 -2.74 11.65
C ALA A 29 -12.15 -3.19 10.39
N GLU A 30 -12.86 -3.45 9.29
CA GLU A 30 -12.27 -3.79 8.00
C GLU A 30 -11.35 -2.68 7.49
N ARG A 31 -11.78 -1.41 7.56
CA ARG A 31 -10.93 -0.26 7.20
C ARG A 31 -9.68 -0.16 8.08
N ARG A 32 -9.78 -0.49 9.37
CA ARG A 32 -8.62 -0.52 10.27
C ARG A 32 -7.66 -1.67 9.96
N LEU A 33 -8.18 -2.84 9.58
CA LEU A 33 -7.37 -3.98 9.17
C LEU A 33 -6.64 -3.71 7.85
N VAL A 34 -7.31 -3.10 6.87
CA VAL A 34 -6.70 -2.65 5.62
C VAL A 34 -5.63 -1.57 5.88
N ALA A 35 -5.90 -0.62 6.77
CA ALA A 35 -4.94 0.41 7.16
C ALA A 35 -3.72 -0.14 7.93
N ALA A 36 -3.86 -1.29 8.59
CA ALA A 36 -2.78 -1.95 9.33
C ALA A 36 -1.92 -2.86 8.45
N ARG A 37 -2.37 -3.23 7.24
CA ARG A 37 -1.63 -4.12 6.34
C ARG A 37 -0.34 -3.44 5.89
N ARG A 38 0.77 -4.17 5.93
CA ARG A 38 2.08 -3.66 5.54
C ARG A 38 2.44 -4.08 4.13
N ILE A 39 3.38 -3.37 3.52
CA ILE A 39 3.90 -3.74 2.20
C ILE A 39 4.53 -5.14 2.24
N GLY A 40 5.23 -5.50 3.32
CA GLY A 40 5.82 -6.84 3.49
C GLY A 40 4.78 -7.97 3.53
N ASP A 41 3.51 -7.68 3.82
CA ASP A 41 2.42 -8.65 3.83
C ASP A 41 1.75 -8.81 2.44
N ALA A 42 2.31 -8.15 1.41
CA ALA A 42 1.82 -8.12 0.05
C ALA A 42 2.99 -8.31 -0.94
N PRO A 43 3.47 -9.55 -1.14
CA PRO A 43 4.67 -9.83 -1.93
C PRO A 43 4.58 -9.30 -3.37
N ASP A 44 3.40 -9.35 -3.99
CA ASP A 44 3.19 -8.81 -5.34
C ASP A 44 3.42 -7.29 -5.39
N VAL A 45 3.07 -6.57 -4.32
CA VAL A 45 3.25 -5.12 -4.23
C VAL A 45 4.72 -4.77 -4.00
N LEU A 46 5.41 -5.53 -3.15
CA LEU A 46 6.85 -5.37 -2.96
C LEU A 46 7.61 -5.62 -4.26
N ALA A 47 7.30 -6.72 -4.96
CA ALA A 47 7.89 -7.05 -6.26
C ALA A 47 7.61 -5.95 -7.31
N ALA A 48 6.41 -5.37 -7.33
CA ALA A 48 6.08 -4.25 -8.21
C ALA A 48 6.91 -2.99 -7.91
N ILE A 49 7.16 -2.69 -6.63
CA ILE A 49 8.01 -1.57 -6.20
C ILE A 49 9.46 -1.81 -6.62
N GLU A 50 9.99 -3.00 -6.38
CA GLU A 50 11.36 -3.38 -6.78
C GLU A 50 11.55 -3.31 -8.28
N ALA A 51 10.60 -3.85 -9.06
CA ALA A 51 10.63 -3.76 -10.51
C ALA A 51 10.56 -2.31 -11.01
N ALA A 52 9.70 -1.47 -10.41
CA ALA A 52 9.62 -0.06 -10.76
C ALA A 52 10.92 0.69 -10.44
N PHE A 53 11.55 0.40 -9.30
CA PHE A 53 12.82 0.99 -8.92
C PHE A 53 13.95 0.55 -9.86
N GLY A 54 14.02 -0.74 -10.19
CA GLY A 54 14.97 -1.29 -11.16
C GLY A 54 14.87 -0.60 -12.52
N ARG A 55 13.65 -0.37 -13.03
CA ARG A 55 13.46 0.37 -14.29
C ARG A 55 14.04 1.79 -14.26
N VAL A 56 13.90 2.50 -13.14
CA VAL A 56 14.48 3.84 -12.97
C VAL A 56 16.01 3.77 -12.99
N VAL A 57 16.60 2.81 -12.28
CA VAL A 57 18.06 2.61 -12.22
C VAL A 57 18.59 2.26 -13.61
N THR A 58 18.07 1.23 -14.27
CA THR A 58 18.49 0.83 -15.63
C THR A 58 18.39 1.99 -16.61
N GLN A 59 17.34 2.80 -16.54
CA GLN A 59 17.21 3.95 -17.42
C GLN A 59 18.26 5.04 -17.14
N ARG A 60 18.66 5.20 -15.87
CA ARG A 60 19.66 6.18 -15.43
C ARG A 60 21.10 5.72 -15.66
N GLU A 61 21.36 4.43 -15.68
CA GLU A 61 22.69 3.86 -15.96
C GLU A 61 23.25 4.40 -17.29
N ALA A 62 22.39 4.68 -18.27
CA ALA A 62 22.78 5.25 -19.55
C ALA A 62 23.55 6.59 -19.47
N TRP A 63 23.38 7.38 -18.41
CA TRP A 63 24.11 8.66 -18.23
C TRP A 63 24.82 8.79 -16.87
N LEU A 64 24.43 8.04 -15.84
CA LEU A 64 25.09 8.04 -14.53
C LEU A 64 26.11 6.91 -14.37
N GLY A 65 26.12 5.91 -15.24
CA GLY A 65 26.98 4.73 -15.08
C GLY A 65 26.73 4.01 -13.75
N GLU A 66 27.80 3.54 -13.11
CA GLU A 66 27.77 2.73 -11.88
C GLU A 66 27.13 3.45 -10.69
N ASP A 67 27.10 4.79 -10.70
CA ASP A 67 26.50 5.61 -9.63
C ASP A 67 24.96 5.67 -9.70
N ALA A 68 24.34 5.15 -10.76
CA ALA A 68 22.90 5.25 -10.99
C ALA A 68 22.07 4.70 -9.83
N TYR A 69 22.49 3.56 -9.27
CA TYR A 69 21.81 2.94 -8.13
C TYR A 69 21.92 3.82 -6.88
N ALA A 70 23.14 4.23 -6.50
CA ALA A 70 23.39 5.01 -5.29
C ALA A 70 22.70 6.38 -5.35
N ALA A 71 22.72 7.06 -6.50
CA ALA A 71 22.03 8.33 -6.72
C ALA A 71 20.51 8.17 -6.64
N THR A 72 19.96 7.10 -7.22
CA THR A 72 18.52 6.84 -7.20
C THR A 72 18.02 6.47 -5.81
N LEU A 73 18.77 5.63 -5.08
CA LEU A 73 18.45 5.27 -3.70
C LEU A 73 18.55 6.50 -2.78
N SER A 74 19.57 7.33 -2.94
CA SER A 74 19.73 8.56 -2.14
C SER A 74 18.59 9.55 -2.37
N ALA A 75 18.20 9.76 -3.63
CA ALA A 75 17.04 10.61 -3.97
C ALA A 75 15.74 10.04 -3.39
N PHE A 76 15.52 8.73 -3.52
CA PHE A 76 14.37 8.04 -2.94
C PHE A 76 14.30 8.22 -1.42
N LYS A 77 15.40 7.97 -0.71
CA LYS A 77 15.47 8.12 0.74
C LYS A 77 15.14 9.55 1.17
N ARG A 78 15.75 10.54 0.51
CA ARG A 78 15.48 11.96 0.78
C ARG A 78 14.00 12.30 0.59
N ASP A 79 13.42 11.90 -0.54
CA ASP A 79 12.07 12.32 -0.92
C ASP A 79 10.98 11.64 -0.07
N PHE A 80 11.27 10.47 0.52
CA PHE A 80 10.36 9.77 1.45
C PHE A 80 10.70 9.93 2.94
N GLY A 81 11.73 10.72 3.27
CA GLY A 81 12.14 10.99 4.64
C GLY A 81 12.79 9.80 5.36
N MET A 82 13.48 8.94 4.61
CA MET A 82 14.29 7.84 5.15
C MET A 82 15.68 8.35 5.55
N SER A 83 16.23 7.80 6.61
CA SER A 83 17.62 7.99 6.99
C SER A 83 18.56 7.37 5.95
N VAL A 84 19.77 7.90 5.84
CA VAL A 84 20.84 7.31 5.03
C VAL A 84 21.14 5.88 5.46
N LEU A 85 21.01 5.59 6.77
CA LEU A 85 21.26 4.27 7.34
C LEU A 85 20.11 3.27 7.15
N ASP A 86 18.91 3.75 6.75
CA ASP A 86 17.76 2.86 6.60
C ASP A 86 17.99 1.89 5.44
N SER A 87 17.75 0.61 5.66
CA SER A 87 17.79 -0.38 4.59
C SER A 87 16.54 -0.29 3.72
N TRP A 88 16.63 -0.85 2.51
CA TRP A 88 15.48 -1.01 1.62
C TRP A 88 14.34 -1.79 2.29
N ASP A 89 14.65 -2.77 3.14
CA ASP A 89 13.68 -3.58 3.90
C ASP A 89 12.78 -2.74 4.83
N THR A 90 13.18 -1.52 5.17
CA THR A 90 12.33 -0.58 5.92
C THR A 90 10.99 -0.34 5.22
N LEU A 91 10.94 -0.43 3.89
CA LEU A 91 9.72 -0.35 3.09
C LEU A 91 8.71 -1.44 3.46
N CYS A 92 9.19 -2.64 3.81
CA CYS A 92 8.32 -3.76 4.20
C CYS A 92 7.46 -3.44 5.43
N HIS A 93 7.91 -2.51 6.27
CA HIS A 93 7.18 -2.07 7.46
C HIS A 93 6.21 -0.91 7.22
N TRP A 94 6.23 -0.30 6.03
CA TRP A 94 5.33 0.79 5.71
C TRP A 94 3.90 0.31 5.49
N PRO A 95 2.89 1.16 5.75
CA PRO A 95 1.51 0.81 5.48
C PRO A 95 1.29 0.63 3.98
N LEU A 96 0.46 -0.34 3.61
CA LEU A 96 0.14 -0.66 2.22
C LEU A 96 -0.44 0.55 1.47
N SER A 97 -1.15 1.44 2.16
CA SER A 97 -1.65 2.70 1.60
C SER A 97 -0.56 3.60 1.02
N ARG A 98 0.69 3.46 1.48
CA ARG A 98 1.85 4.23 1.00
C ARG A 98 2.46 3.63 -0.28
N ALA A 99 2.17 2.37 -0.59
CA ALA A 99 2.73 1.70 -1.78
C ALA A 99 2.34 2.40 -3.08
N THR A 100 1.08 2.83 -3.20
CA THR A 100 0.61 3.55 -4.40
C THR A 100 1.38 4.85 -4.63
N GLN A 101 1.72 5.58 -3.55
CA GLN A 101 2.54 6.79 -3.64
C GLN A 101 3.96 6.49 -4.10
N VAL A 102 4.57 5.42 -3.57
CA VAL A 102 5.89 4.93 -3.99
C VAL A 102 5.89 4.56 -5.47
N LEU A 103 4.90 3.79 -5.93
CA LEU A 103 4.79 3.39 -7.33
C LEU A 103 4.58 4.59 -8.26
N HIS A 104 3.73 5.56 -7.89
CA HIS A 104 3.57 6.78 -8.68
C HIS A 104 4.85 7.60 -8.76
N TYR A 105 5.57 7.75 -7.64
CA TYR A 105 6.86 8.42 -7.63
C TYR A 105 7.86 7.75 -8.58
N LEU A 106 8.02 6.42 -8.49
CA LEU A 106 8.98 5.67 -9.32
C LEU A 106 8.61 5.74 -10.80
N ASN A 107 7.33 5.64 -11.15
CA ASN A 107 6.87 5.81 -12.53
C ASN A 107 7.14 7.23 -13.06
N GLY A 108 6.97 8.26 -12.21
CA GLY A 108 7.34 9.64 -12.56
C GLY A 108 8.85 9.79 -12.81
N ARG A 109 9.69 9.23 -11.94
CA ARG A 109 11.15 9.23 -12.12
C ARG A 109 11.59 8.45 -13.35
N TYR A 110 10.89 7.39 -13.70
CA TYR A 110 11.15 6.64 -14.93
C TYR A 110 10.81 7.46 -16.17
N ALA A 111 9.67 8.15 -16.19
CA ALA A 111 9.28 9.05 -17.28
C ALA A 111 10.27 10.23 -17.44
N GLU A 112 10.70 10.84 -16.33
CA GLU A 112 11.75 11.86 -16.34
C GLU A 112 13.06 11.33 -16.92
N ALA A 113 13.42 10.09 -16.58
CA ALA A 113 14.60 9.43 -17.10
C ALA A 113 14.46 9.18 -18.61
N LEU A 114 13.33 8.66 -19.08
CA LEU A 114 13.09 8.50 -20.53
C LEU A 114 13.20 9.83 -21.30
N GLY A 115 12.74 10.94 -20.74
CA GLY A 115 12.88 12.27 -21.35
C GLY A 115 14.30 12.84 -21.35
N ARG A 116 15.24 12.19 -20.65
CA ARG A 116 16.65 12.59 -20.56
C ARG A 116 17.60 11.64 -21.29
N THR A 117 17.10 10.63 -22.02
CA THR A 117 17.97 9.75 -22.81
C THR A 117 18.93 10.60 -23.61
N PRO A 118 20.26 10.38 -23.50
CA PRO A 118 21.20 11.11 -24.32
C PRO A 118 20.78 10.82 -25.76
N ASP A 119 20.60 11.87 -26.55
CA ASP A 119 20.20 11.73 -27.94
C ASP A 119 21.01 10.61 -28.60
N ALA A 120 20.32 9.69 -29.26
CA ALA A 120 20.95 8.72 -30.13
C ALA A 120 21.54 9.49 -31.32
N CYS A 121 22.76 10.04 -31.18
CA CYS A 121 23.66 10.53 -32.24
C CYS A 121 25.06 10.78 -31.65
#